data_AF-A0A484YG73-F1
#
_entry.id   AF-A0A484YG73-F1
#
_cell.length_a   1.000
_cell.length_b   1.000
_cell.length_c   1.000
_cell.angle_alpha   90.00
_cell.angle_beta   90.00
_cell.angle_gamma   90.00
#
_symmetry.space_group_name_H-M   'P 1'
#
loop_
_entity.id
_entity.type
_entity.pdbx_description
1 polymer ?
#
loop_
_entity_poly.entity_id
_entity_poly.type
_entity_poly.pdbx_seq_one_letter_code
_entity_poly.pdbx_strand_id
1 'polypeptide(L)'
;MVSARRINRTASGVVLDDYRISYLNDHLVQVREALDDGVEVMGYTSWGPIDLVSASKAELSKRYGFIYVDRDDSGEGTLARSRKKSFYWYKEVIATQGGSLKG
;
A
#
# COMPACT_ATOMS: atom_id res chain seq x y z
N MET A 1 7.51 -9.63 0.34
CA MET A 1 6.54 -9.73 -0.79
C MET A 1 5.21 -10.22 -0.23
N VAL A 2 4.15 -9.41 -0.27
CA VAL A 2 2.86 -9.82 0.32
C VAL A 2 2.14 -10.78 -0.64
N SER A 3 1.96 -12.03 -0.21
CA SER A 3 1.16 -13.05 -0.89
C SER A 3 -0.31 -12.62 -0.99
N ALA A 4 -1.05 -13.17 -1.96
CA ALA A 4 -2.50 -12.99 -2.10
C ALA A 4 -3.21 -13.45 -0.81
N ARG A 5 -3.54 -12.50 0.07
CA ARG A 5 -4.33 -12.74 1.28
C ARG A 5 -5.80 -12.44 0.99
N ARG A 6 -6.69 -13.16 1.68
CA ARG A 6 -8.13 -12.84 1.68
C ARG A 6 -8.33 -11.36 2.04
N ILE A 7 -9.21 -10.69 1.30
CA ILE A 7 -9.53 -9.29 1.52
C ILE A 7 -10.43 -9.20 2.76
N ASN A 8 -9.90 -8.61 3.84
CA ASN A 8 -10.69 -8.25 5.01
C ASN A 8 -11.28 -6.85 4.83
N ARG A 9 -12.57 -6.63 5.18
CA ARG A 9 -13.26 -5.35 5.02
C ARG A 9 -14.07 -4.94 6.24
N THR A 10 -14.23 -3.65 6.45
CA THR A 10 -15.24 -3.09 7.38
C THR A 10 -16.66 -3.30 6.83
N ALA A 11 -17.67 -3.07 7.68
CA ALA A 11 -19.08 -3.03 7.24
C ALA A 11 -19.35 -2.00 6.13
N SER A 12 -18.57 -0.91 6.10
CA SER A 12 -18.61 0.12 5.04
C SER A 12 -17.80 -0.24 3.79
N GLY A 13 -17.23 -1.44 3.71
CA GLY A 13 -16.52 -1.94 2.53
C GLY A 13 -15.04 -1.50 2.41
N VAL A 14 -14.47 -0.86 3.43
CA VAL A 14 -13.06 -0.43 3.44
C VAL A 14 -12.16 -1.64 3.67
N VAL A 15 -11.18 -1.84 2.79
CA VAL A 15 -10.19 -2.92 2.95
C VAL A 15 -9.28 -2.62 4.14
N LEU A 16 -9.23 -3.55 5.10
CA LEU A 16 -8.36 -3.53 6.27
C LEU A 16 -7.04 -4.22 5.94
N ASP A 17 -6.05 -3.42 5.55
CA ASP A 17 -4.74 -3.86 5.10
C ASP A 17 -3.60 -3.43 6.03
N ASP A 18 -3.79 -3.67 7.33
CA ASP A 18 -2.80 -3.39 8.38
C ASP A 18 -1.43 -4.04 8.11
N TYR A 19 -1.41 -5.20 7.46
CA TYR A 19 -0.16 -5.85 7.03
C TYR A 19 0.66 -4.98 6.07
N ARG A 20 -0.01 -4.19 5.20
CA ARG A 20 0.65 -3.30 4.23
C ARG A 20 1.18 -2.08 4.96
N ILE A 21 0.39 -1.55 5.90
CA ILE A 21 0.80 -0.45 6.77
C ILE A 21 2.05 -0.84 7.55
N SER A 22 2.05 -1.97 8.25
CA SER A 22 3.22 -2.47 8.99
C SER A 22 4.42 -2.66 8.06
N TYR A 23 4.24 -3.38 6.94
CA TYR A 23 5.34 -3.58 5.98
C TYR A 23 5.97 -2.27 5.52
N LEU A 24 5.17 -1.29 5.10
CA LEU A 24 5.68 -0.01 4.62
C LEU A 24 6.25 0.86 5.74
N ASN A 25 5.64 0.84 6.92
CA ASN A 25 6.15 1.53 8.10
C ASN A 25 7.57 1.06 8.41
N ASP A 26 7.77 -0.26 8.51
CA ASP A 26 9.07 -0.83 8.85
C ASP A 26 10.15 -0.41 7.83
N HIS A 27 9.81 -0.39 6.53
CA HIS A 27 10.74 0.05 5.49
C HIS A 27 11.02 1.55 5.55
N LEU A 28 10.01 2.39 5.77
CA LEU A 28 10.18 3.83 5.83
C LEU A 28 10.92 4.29 7.09
N VAL A 29 10.79 3.55 8.21
CA VAL A 29 11.63 3.76 9.39
C VAL A 29 13.09 3.54 9.02
N GLN A 30 13.42 2.46 8.32
CA GLN A 30 14.81 2.22 7.88
C GLN A 30 15.31 3.26 6.86
N VAL A 31 14.43 3.80 6.02
CA VAL A 31 14.78 4.94 5.15
C VAL A 31 15.10 6.19 5.98
N ARG A 32 14.39 6.42 7.08
CA ARG A 32 14.70 7.52 8.01
C ARG A 32 16.06 7.32 8.68
N GLU A 33 16.36 6.11 9.17
CA GLU A 33 17.67 5.82 9.73
C GLU A 33 18.80 6.05 8.70
N ALA A 34 18.59 5.68 7.43
CA ALA A 34 19.57 5.95 6.37
C ALA A 34 19.78 7.45 6.09
N LEU A 35 18.72 8.27 6.21
CA LEU A 35 18.83 9.72 6.14
C LEU A 35 19.65 10.27 7.32
N ASP A 36 19.43 9.74 8.52
CA ASP A 36 20.17 10.11 9.74
C ASP A 36 21.65 9.70 9.66
N ASP A 37 21.96 8.60 8.96
CA ASP A 37 23.32 8.16 8.61
C ASP A 37 23.98 9.01 7.50
N GLY A 38 23.27 10.00 6.95
CA GLY A 38 23.78 10.94 5.95
C GLY A 38 23.65 10.50 4.49
N VAL A 39 22.87 9.46 4.20
CA VAL A 39 22.58 9.03 2.83
C VAL A 39 21.65 10.03 2.14
N GLU A 40 22.03 10.48 0.94
CA GLU A 40 21.16 11.33 0.11
C GLU A 40 20.04 10.49 -0.52
N VAL A 41 18.80 10.68 -0.05
CA VAL A 41 17.60 10.04 -0.61
C VAL A 41 16.69 11.09 -1.22
N MET A 42 16.54 11.06 -2.55
CA MET A 42 15.67 12.00 -3.29
C MET A 42 14.19 11.85 -2.95
N GLY A 43 13.75 10.64 -2.59
CA GLY A 43 12.36 10.36 -2.23
C GLY A 43 12.03 8.87 -2.25
N TYR A 44 10.77 8.57 -1.92
CA TYR A 44 10.24 7.20 -1.90
C TYR A 44 8.94 7.13 -2.71
N THR A 45 8.86 6.18 -3.64
CA THR A 45 7.65 5.93 -4.43
C THR A 45 7.15 4.51 -4.20
N SER A 46 5.96 4.38 -3.63
CA SER A 46 5.36 3.06 -3.40
C SER A 46 4.99 2.40 -4.73
N TRP A 47 5.40 1.15 -4.92
CA TRP A 47 5.05 0.39 -6.12
C TRP A 47 3.55 0.12 -6.21
N GLY A 48 2.96 0.42 -7.37
CA GLY A 48 1.56 0.16 -7.67
C GLY A 48 0.60 0.81 -6.67
N PRO A 49 0.57 2.16 -6.55
CA PRO A 49 -0.26 2.87 -5.57
C PRO A 49 -1.78 2.65 -5.77
N ILE A 50 -2.17 2.21 -6.97
CA ILE A 50 -3.48 1.67 -7.32
C ILE A 50 -3.31 0.20 -7.72
N ASP A 51 -4.26 -0.66 -7.34
CA ASP A 51 -4.24 -2.07 -7.73
C ASP A 51 -4.14 -2.21 -9.26
N LEU A 52 -3.22 -3.07 -9.70
CA LEU A 52 -2.84 -3.26 -11.09
C LEU A 52 -2.54 -4.75 -11.36
N VAL A 53 -2.43 -5.10 -12.65
CA VAL A 53 -2.07 -6.45 -13.08
C VAL A 53 -0.60 -6.72 -12.72
N SER A 54 -0.37 -7.74 -11.89
CA SER A 54 0.98 -8.06 -11.43
C SER A 54 1.88 -8.57 -12.56
N ALA A 55 3.13 -8.11 -12.59
CA ALA A 55 4.07 -8.48 -13.65
C ALA A 55 4.43 -9.97 -13.67
N SER A 56 4.44 -10.65 -12.52
CA SER A 56 4.93 -12.02 -12.42
C SER A 56 3.97 -13.09 -12.94
N LYS A 57 2.66 -12.88 -12.77
CA LYS A 57 1.64 -13.88 -13.06
C LYS A 57 0.43 -13.33 -13.83
N ALA A 58 0.46 -12.04 -14.18
CA ALA A 58 -0.68 -11.34 -14.77
C ALA A 58 -1.97 -11.41 -13.93
N GLU A 59 -1.84 -11.44 -12.59
CA GLU A 59 -2.95 -11.53 -11.64
C GLU A 59 -3.27 -10.17 -11.00
N LEU A 60 -4.54 -9.91 -10.70
CA LEU A 60 -5.07 -8.81 -9.88
C LEU A 60 -5.33 -9.21 -8.42
N SER A 61 -5.41 -10.51 -8.11
CA SER A 61 -5.54 -11.03 -6.76
C SER A 61 -4.33 -10.70 -5.89
N LYS A 62 -3.15 -10.52 -6.50
CA LYS A 62 -1.95 -9.98 -5.86
C LYS A 62 -1.95 -8.45 -5.87
N ARG A 63 -2.49 -7.87 -4.79
CA ARG A 63 -2.78 -6.43 -4.69
C ARG A 63 -1.67 -5.65 -3.99
N TYR A 64 -1.30 -4.49 -4.55
CA TYR A 64 -0.23 -3.62 -4.03
C TYR A 64 -0.74 -2.30 -3.49
N GLY A 65 -1.82 -1.76 -4.08
CA GLY A 65 -2.13 -0.34 -3.93
C GLY A 65 -2.80 0.05 -2.63
N PHE A 66 -2.83 1.35 -2.42
CA PHE A 66 -3.67 2.04 -1.43
C PHE A 66 -5.10 2.22 -1.93
N ILE A 67 -5.30 2.12 -3.25
CA ILE A 67 -6.58 2.20 -3.93
C ILE A 67 -6.93 0.80 -4.42
N TYR A 68 -8.03 0.27 -3.91
CA TYR A 68 -8.62 -0.98 -4.39
C TYR A 68 -9.30 -0.74 -5.74
N VAL A 69 -9.12 -1.66 -6.68
CA VAL A 69 -9.87 -1.71 -7.94
C VAL A 69 -10.74 -2.95 -7.93
N ASP A 70 -12.05 -2.76 -8.14
CA ASP A 70 -13.04 -3.82 -8.27
C ASP A 70 -12.89 -4.54 -9.61
N ARG A 71 -11.91 -5.45 -9.64
CA ARG A 71 -11.66 -6.36 -10.75
C ARG A 71 -10.96 -7.62 -10.24
N ASP A 72 -11.35 -8.78 -10.71
CA ASP A 72 -10.73 -10.07 -10.40
C ASP A 72 -9.79 -10.58 -11.53
N ASP A 73 -9.23 -11.78 -11.33
CA ASP A 73 -8.28 -12.40 -12.27
C ASP A 73 -8.95 -12.89 -13.56
N SER A 74 -10.26 -13.13 -13.56
CA SER A 74 -11.05 -13.44 -14.75
C SER A 74 -11.44 -12.19 -15.54
N GLY A 75 -11.17 -11.01 -14.98
CA GLY A 75 -11.46 -9.72 -15.59
C GLY A 75 -12.83 -9.16 -15.22
N GLU A 76 -13.59 -9.86 -14.38
CA GLU A 76 -14.92 -9.46 -13.90
C GLU A 76 -14.83 -8.39 -12.82
N GLY A 77 -15.85 -7.55 -12.71
CA GLY A 77 -15.94 -6.44 -11.76
C GLY A 77 -16.25 -5.10 -12.42
N THR A 78 -16.59 -4.10 -11.61
CA THR A 78 -17.08 -2.79 -12.10
C THR A 78 -15.96 -1.80 -12.46
N LEU A 79 -14.70 -2.14 -12.16
CA LEU A 79 -13.57 -1.23 -12.12
C LEU A 79 -13.74 -0.07 -11.13
N ALA A 80 -14.73 -0.10 -10.23
CA ALA A 80 -14.88 0.93 -9.20
C ALA A 80 -13.62 1.01 -8.33
N ARG A 81 -13.29 2.22 -7.88
CA ARG A 81 -12.15 2.47 -7.00
C ARG A 81 -12.63 2.74 -5.59
N SER A 82 -11.95 2.16 -4.60
CA SER A 82 -12.19 2.49 -3.19
C SER A 82 -10.88 2.65 -2.43
N ARG A 83 -10.91 3.51 -1.40
CA ARG A 83 -9.75 3.81 -0.56
C ARG A 83 -9.60 2.71 0.49
N LYS A 84 -8.42 2.10 0.58
CA LYS A 84 -8.08 1.13 1.63
C LYS A 84 -7.70 1.87 2.92
N LYS A 85 -7.55 1.16 4.04
CA LYS A 85 -7.07 1.76 5.30
C LYS A 85 -5.69 2.41 5.10
N SER A 86 -4.79 1.71 4.38
CA SER A 86 -3.46 2.21 4.03
C SER A 86 -3.44 3.51 3.23
N PHE A 87 -4.52 3.87 2.51
CA PHE A 87 -4.64 5.17 1.86
C PHE A 87 -4.57 6.32 2.84
N TYR A 88 -5.34 6.22 3.94
CA TYR A 88 -5.40 7.27 4.94
C TYR A 88 -4.10 7.32 5.75
N TRP A 89 -3.52 6.16 6.06
CA TRP A 89 -2.21 6.07 6.70
C TRP A 89 -1.12 6.74 5.85
N TYR A 90 -1.01 6.40 4.55
CA TYR A 90 0.03 6.96 3.70
C TYR A 90 -0.15 8.46 3.43
N LYS A 91 -1.41 8.93 3.37
CA LYS A 91 -1.73 10.37 3.35
C LYS A 91 -1.17 11.08 4.59
N GLU A 92 -1.30 10.49 5.77
CA GLU A 92 -0.77 11.07 7.02
C GLU A 92 0.76 11.07 7.04
N VAL A 93 1.41 10.00 6.57
CA VAL A 93 2.88 9.94 6.43
C VAL A 93 3.39 11.08 5.54
N ILE A 94 2.76 11.31 4.39
CA ILE A 94 3.14 12.42 3.49
C ILE A 94 2.90 13.77 4.17
N ALA A 95 1.72 13.98 4.76
CA ALA A 95 1.35 15.26 5.38
C ALA A 95 2.26 15.63 6.57
N THR A 96 2.79 14.64 7.28
CA THR A 96 3.71 14.82 8.41
C THR A 96 5.18 14.72 8.01
N GLN A 97 5.49 14.59 6.72
CA GLN A 97 6.85 14.38 6.21
C GLN A 97 7.58 13.23 6.95
N GLY A 98 6.88 12.12 7.20
CA GLY A 98 7.39 10.96 7.93
C GLY A 98 7.26 11.02 9.46
N GLY A 99 6.80 12.13 10.03
CA GLY A 99 6.64 12.29 11.48
C GLY A 99 5.63 11.34 12.15
N SER A 100 4.69 10.78 11.39
CA SER A 100 3.71 9.81 11.90
C SER A 100 4.20 8.35 11.97
N LEU A 101 5.39 8.04 11.39
CA LEU A 101 5.97 6.71 11.40
C LEU A 101 6.23 6.22 12.83
N LYS A 102 6.06 4.91 13.06
CA LYS A 102 6.25 4.27 14.37
C LYS A 102 7.52 3.42 14.34
N GLY A 103 8.50 3.79 15.16
CA GLY A 103 9.72 3.00 15.39
C GLY A 103 9.52 1.89 16.39
#